data_AF-A0A3A0ECK5-F1
#
_entry.id   AF-A0A3A0ECK5-F1
#
_cell.length_a   1.000
_cell.length_b   1.000
_cell.length_c   1.000
_cell.angle_alpha   90.00
_cell.angle_beta   90.00
_cell.angle_gamma   90.00
#
_symmetry.space_group_name_H-M   'P 1'
#
loop_
_entity.id
_entity.type
_entity.pdbx_description
1 polymer ?
#
loop_
_entity_poly.entity_id
_entity_poly.type
_entity_poly.pdbx_seq_one_letter_code
_entity_poly.pdbx_strand_id
1 'polypeptide(L)'
;MNARTRGALPRSARRQAGQGMTEYIIVVALIAVAAIGVYTLFGQTIRNQTAGLALEVSGQTASTAIGNAQTNANTASTNANTRKGLDNYDAGNR
;
A
#
# COMPACT_ATOMS: atom_id res chain seq x y z
N MET A 1 31.03 53.03 -49.46
CA MET A 1 30.48 53.12 -48.09
C MET A 1 30.01 51.73 -47.69
N ASN A 2 30.68 51.04 -46.76
CA ASN A 2 30.20 49.75 -46.26
C ASN A 2 30.31 49.74 -44.73
N ALA A 3 29.15 49.72 -44.06
CA ALA A 3 29.03 49.87 -42.62
C ALA A 3 29.38 48.55 -41.90
N ARG A 4 30.20 48.67 -40.86
CA ARG A 4 30.74 47.57 -40.06
C ARG A 4 29.64 46.84 -39.27
N THR A 5 29.53 45.53 -39.44
CA THR A 5 28.83 44.64 -38.51
C THR A 5 29.65 44.50 -37.23
N ARG A 6 29.12 44.96 -36.09
CA ARG A 6 29.66 44.63 -34.76
C ARG A 6 28.93 43.39 -34.24
N GLY A 7 29.56 42.23 -34.43
CA GLY A 7 29.14 41.01 -33.74
C GLY A 7 29.35 41.17 -32.23
N ALA A 8 28.27 41.09 -31.45
CA ALA A 8 28.34 41.01 -30.00
C ALA A 8 28.88 39.62 -29.60
N LEU A 9 29.99 39.59 -28.86
CA LEU A 9 30.56 38.35 -28.34
C LEU A 9 29.63 37.76 -27.26
N PRO A 10 29.40 36.43 -27.23
CA PRO A 10 28.62 35.80 -26.17
C PRO A 10 29.35 35.95 -24.83
N ARG A 11 28.67 36.51 -23.82
CA ARG A 11 29.16 36.52 -22.44
C ARG A 11 29.27 35.08 -21.95
N SER A 12 30.50 34.61 -21.73
CA SER A 12 30.75 33.33 -21.07
C SER A 12 30.10 33.36 -19.69
N ALA A 13 29.14 32.48 -19.44
CA ALA A 13 28.54 32.32 -18.13
C ALA A 13 29.65 31.88 -17.18
N ARG A 14 30.08 32.80 -16.31
CA ARG A 14 31.13 32.57 -15.32
C ARG A 14 30.68 31.41 -14.45
N ARG A 15 31.27 30.22 -14.62
CA ARG A 15 31.02 29.07 -13.75
C ARG A 15 31.42 29.47 -12.35
N GLN A 16 30.43 29.68 -11.47
CA GLN A 16 30.66 30.07 -10.10
C GLN A 16 31.22 28.85 -9.36
N ALA A 17 32.46 28.91 -8.90
CA ALA A 17 33.03 27.87 -8.04
C ALA A 17 32.20 27.81 -6.75
N GLY A 18 31.57 26.66 -6.48
CA GLY A 18 30.62 26.47 -5.38
C GLY A 18 29.14 26.40 -5.79
N GLN A 19 28.79 26.81 -7.02
CA GLN A 19 27.42 26.67 -7.54
C GLN A 19 26.98 25.20 -7.61
N GLY A 20 27.90 24.29 -7.96
CA GLY A 20 27.60 22.86 -7.96
C GLY A 20 27.35 22.30 -6.56
N MET A 21 28.15 22.66 -5.54
CA MET A 21 28.07 22.03 -4.21
C MET A 21 26.73 22.33 -3.52
N THR A 22 26.30 23.59 -3.52
CA THR A 22 25.00 23.95 -2.92
C THR A 22 23.83 23.40 -3.72
N GLU A 23 23.91 23.38 -5.04
CA GLU A 23 22.88 22.80 -5.90
C GLU A 23 22.74 21.29 -5.69
N TYR A 24 23.84 20.55 -5.56
CA TYR A 24 23.82 19.13 -5.20
C TYR A 24 23.22 18.91 -3.82
N ILE A 25 23.58 19.72 -2.82
CA ILE A 25 23.01 19.60 -1.47
C ILE A 25 21.48 19.81 -1.51
N ILE A 26 21.00 20.80 -2.26
CA ILE A 26 19.56 21.07 -2.39
C ILE A 26 18.85 19.90 -3.10
N VAL A 27 19.39 19.41 -4.22
CA VAL A 27 18.79 18.29 -4.96
C VAL A 27 18.76 17.01 -4.10
N VAL A 28 19.84 16.70 -3.37
CA VAL A 28 19.89 15.56 -2.47
C VAL A 28 18.89 15.69 -1.32
N ALA A 29 18.76 16.89 -0.73
CA ALA A 29 17.77 17.14 0.32
C ALA A 29 16.34 16.92 -0.18
N LEU A 30 16.02 17.37 -1.41
CA LEU A 30 14.70 17.17 -2.01
C LEU A 30 14.40 15.69 -2.30
N ILE A 31 15.38 14.94 -2.82
CA ILE A 31 15.23 13.49 -3.04
C ILE A 31 15.02 12.77 -1.70
N ALA A 32 15.77 13.12 -0.65
CA ALA A 32 15.63 12.50 0.66
C ALA A 32 14.22 12.71 1.25
N VAL A 33 13.67 13.93 1.16
CA VAL A 33 12.31 14.23 1.63
C VAL A 33 11.26 13.47 0.82
N ALA A 34 11.38 13.44 -0.51
CA ALA A 34 10.47 12.68 -1.37
C ALA A 34 10.53 11.17 -1.07
N ALA A 35 11.73 10.63 -0.81
CA ALA A 35 11.95 9.22 -0.52
C ALA A 35 11.25 8.79 0.78
N ILE A 36 11.22 9.62 1.83
CA ILE A 36 10.50 9.31 3.08
C ILE A 36 9.02 9.03 2.80
N GLY A 37 8.36 9.85 1.96
CA GLY A 37 6.96 9.67 1.59
C GLY A 37 6.73 8.41 0.75
N VAL A 38 7.59 8.13 -0.22
CA VAL A 38 7.48 6.94 -1.07
C VAL A 38 7.74 5.67 -0.28
N TYR A 39 8.76 5.62 0.59
CA TYR A 39 9.08 4.42 1.37
C TYR A 39 8.01 4.08 2.40
N THR A 40 7.33 5.06 2.99
CA THR A 40 6.23 4.81 3.92
C THR A 40 5.02 4.21 3.20
N LEU A 41 4.59 4.82 2.09
CA LEU A 41 3.44 4.34 1.31
C LEU A 41 3.74 2.99 0.65
N PHE A 42 4.87 2.87 -0.04
CA PHE A 42 5.26 1.65 -0.74
C PHE A 42 5.58 0.51 0.23
N GLY A 43 6.18 0.82 1.39
CA GLY A 43 6.46 -0.14 2.46
C GLY A 43 5.18 -0.72 3.08
N GLN A 44 4.13 0.09 3.23
CA GLN A 44 2.81 -0.40 3.65
C GLN A 44 2.19 -1.32 2.60
N THR A 45 2.23 -0.94 1.32
CA THR A 45 1.69 -1.77 0.22
C THR A 45 2.40 -3.12 0.13
N ILE A 46 3.73 -3.14 0.12
CA ILE A 46 4.50 -4.39 0.11
C ILE A 46 4.17 -5.23 1.33
N ARG A 47 4.16 -4.64 2.54
CA ARG A 47 3.88 -5.40 3.76
C ARG A 47 2.49 -6.02 3.75
N ASN A 48 1.48 -5.29 3.26
CA ASN A 48 0.11 -5.81 3.15
C ASN A 48 0.00 -6.92 2.10
N GLN A 49 0.65 -6.78 0.95
CA GLN A 49 0.69 -7.81 -0.09
C GLN A 49 1.46 -9.05 0.39
N THR A 50 2.61 -8.87 1.02
CA THR A 50 3.39 -9.97 1.62
C THR A 50 2.64 -10.62 2.77
N ALA A 51 1.87 -9.89 3.58
CA ALA A 51 1.01 -10.48 4.60
C ALA A 51 -0.13 -11.30 3.99
N GLY A 52 -0.77 -10.81 2.92
CA GLY A 52 -1.78 -11.57 2.18
C GLY A 52 -1.21 -12.86 1.58
N LEU A 53 -0.04 -12.77 0.95
CA LEU A 53 0.68 -13.93 0.42
C LEU A 53 1.14 -14.88 1.53
N ALA A 54 1.63 -14.37 2.66
CA ALA A 54 2.05 -15.19 3.80
C ALA A 54 0.87 -15.93 4.44
N LEU A 55 -0.30 -15.30 4.53
CA LEU A 55 -1.55 -15.94 4.97
C LEU A 55 -2.01 -17.01 3.98
N GLU A 56 -1.80 -16.80 2.69
CA GLU A 56 -2.17 -17.76 1.65
C GLU A 56 -1.21 -18.95 1.62
N VAL A 57 0.09 -18.69 1.74
CA VAL A 57 1.15 -19.70 1.84
C VAL A 57 1.08 -20.48 3.16
N SER A 58 0.63 -19.85 4.25
CA SER A 58 0.39 -20.54 5.52
C SER A 58 -0.93 -21.32 5.55
N GLY A 59 -1.72 -21.28 4.47
CA GLY A 59 -2.98 -22.03 4.34
C GLY A 59 -4.19 -21.40 5.05
N GLN A 60 -4.05 -20.17 5.56
CA GLN A 60 -5.07 -19.49 6.37
C GLN A 60 -6.17 -18.81 5.53
N THR A 61 -5.97 -18.56 4.23
CA THR A 61 -6.81 -17.62 3.45
C THR A 61 -8.15 -18.18 2.94
N ALA A 62 -8.40 -19.48 3.01
CA ALA A 62 -9.69 -20.05 2.57
C ALA A 62 -10.20 -21.17 3.50
N SER A 63 -9.32 -22.05 3.98
CA SER A 63 -9.73 -23.24 4.73
C SER A 63 -10.45 -22.91 6.04
N THR A 64 -9.98 -21.92 6.82
CA THR A 64 -10.64 -21.53 8.08
C THR A 64 -11.99 -20.84 7.86
N ALA A 65 -12.07 -19.93 6.89
CA ALA A 65 -13.33 -19.26 6.56
C ALA A 65 -14.35 -20.26 5.98
N ILE A 66 -13.91 -21.17 5.11
CA ILE A 66 -14.73 -22.27 4.58
C ILE A 66 -15.16 -23.23 5.70
N GLY A 67 -14.27 -23.63 6.59
CA GLY A 67 -14.59 -24.51 7.73
C GLY A 67 -15.60 -23.88 8.70
N ASN A 68 -15.43 -22.59 9.02
CA ASN A 68 -16.38 -21.85 9.84
C ASN A 68 -17.73 -21.69 9.14
N ALA A 69 -17.74 -21.40 7.83
CA ALA A 69 -18.96 -21.32 7.03
C ALA A 69 -19.69 -22.67 6.98
N GLN A 70 -18.96 -23.78 6.82
CA GLN A 70 -19.50 -25.13 6.81
C GLN A 70 -20.09 -25.52 8.18
N THR A 71 -19.41 -25.15 9.26
CA THR A 71 -19.88 -25.39 10.64
C THR A 71 -21.17 -24.62 10.94
N ASN A 72 -21.24 -23.35 10.50
CA ASN A 72 -22.42 -22.53 10.66
C ASN A 72 -23.59 -23.05 9.81
N ALA A 73 -23.32 -23.48 8.58
CA ALA A 73 -24.33 -24.09 7.70
C ALA A 73 -24.90 -25.38 8.29
N ASN A 74 -24.04 -26.24 8.85
CA ASN A 74 -24.46 -27.47 9.52
C ASN A 74 -25.31 -27.17 10.77
N THR A 75 -24.87 -26.23 11.61
CA THR A 75 -25.63 -25.79 12.79
C THR A 75 -27.00 -25.23 12.42
N ALA A 76 -27.07 -24.41 11.36
CA ALA A 76 -28.32 -23.87 10.87
C ALA A 76 -29.25 -24.95 10.30
N SER A 77 -28.71 -25.93 9.57
CA SER A 77 -29.46 -27.08 9.05
C SER A 77 -30.02 -27.94 10.20
N THR A 78 -29.21 -28.24 11.21
CA THR A 78 -29.64 -28.95 12.41
C THR A 78 -30.77 -28.18 13.11
N ASN A 79 -30.59 -26.88 13.35
CA ASN A 79 -31.59 -26.04 14.01
C ASN A 79 -32.89 -25.91 13.21
N ALA A 80 -32.82 -25.91 11.88
CA ALA A 80 -34.00 -25.88 11.00
C ALA A 80 -34.75 -27.23 11.00
N ASN A 81 -34.03 -28.34 11.13
CA ASN A 81 -34.62 -29.68 11.26
C ASN A 81 -35.19 -29.93 12.67
N THR A 82 -34.78 -29.15 13.67
CA THR A 82 -35.40 -29.16 15.00
C THR A 82 -36.77 -28.46 14.94
N ARG A 83 -37.87 -29.23 15.05
CA ARG A 83 -39.22 -28.66 15.18
C ARG A 83 -39.30 -27.76 16.41
N LYS A 84 -39.35 -26.45 16.18
CA LYS A 84 -39.62 -25.44 17.22
C LYS A 84 -41.12 -25.17 17.28
N GLY A 85 -41.84 -25.97 18.07
CA GLY A 85 -43.24 -25.73 18.42
C GLY A 85 -43.40 -25.34 19.89
N LEU A 86 -44.62 -24.96 20.27
CA LEU A 86 -44.98 -24.62 21.66
C LEU A 86 -44.75 -25.80 22.63
N ASP A 87 -44.71 -27.02 22.10
CA ASP A 87 -44.37 -28.27 22.78
C ASP A 87 -42.91 -28.33 23.24
N ASN A 88 -41.98 -27.66 22.54
CA ASN A 88 -40.53 -27.70 22.81
C ASN A 88 -39.93 -26.32 23.15
N TYR A 89 -40.76 -25.34 23.53
CA TYR A 89 -40.33 -23.98 23.85
C TYR A 89 -39.33 -23.91 25.02
N ASP A 90 -39.42 -24.84 25.98
CA ASP A 90 -38.55 -24.93 27.16
C ASP A 90 -37.23 -25.70 26.91
N ALA A 91 -37.12 -26.41 25.79
CA ALA A 91 -36.02 -27.34 25.52
C ALA A 91 -34.71 -26.66 25.06
N GLY A 92 -34.77 -25.38 24.66
CA GLY A 92 -33.60 -24.62 24.17
C GLY A 92 -33.05 -23.57 25.13
N ASN A 93 -33.52 -23.54 26.39
CA ASN A 93 -33.22 -22.48 27.36
C ASN A 93 -32.56 -22.99 28.66
N ARG A 94 -31.90 -24.16 28.61
CA ARG A 94 -31.05 -24.71 29.68
C ARG A 94 -29.62 -24.85 29.22
#